data_AF-A0A1V5K7Q9-F1
#
_entry.id   AF-A0A1V5K7Q9-F1
#
_cell.length_a   1.000
_cell.length_b   1.000
_cell.length_c   1.000
_cell.angle_alpha   90.00
_cell.angle_beta   90.00
_cell.angle_gamma   90.00
#
_symmetry.space_group_name_H-M   'P 1'
#
loop_
_entity.id
_entity.type
_entity.pdbx_description
1 polymer ?
#
loop_
_entity_poly.entity_id
_entity_poly.type
_entity_poly.pdbx_seq_one_letter_code
_entity_poly.pdbx_strand_id
1 'polypeptide(L)'
;MAAGFLILVILDFTAIMLSMKQNTAPQKPPASAADVKSEKMAAFPEELKFQLYYDGVIGPATGMHSLKVCCPGGLAKEYYTYKMPWELILYKFSASVATVALFEKNEEKKEGKIKILILDPDAGATDIKQSDIMMFIKKTSDYMPGYTWQADVFTEAF
;
A
#
# COMPACT_ATOMS: atom_id res chain seq x y z
N MET A 1 -36.74 -6.83 71.43
CA MET A 1 -35.57 -6.64 72.32
C MET A 1 -34.83 -7.96 72.43
N ALA A 2 -33.49 -7.87 72.45
CA ALA A 2 -32.50 -8.90 72.75
C ALA A 2 -32.40 -10.10 71.79
N ALA A 3 -31.23 -10.68 71.50
CA ALA A 3 -29.82 -10.32 71.70
C ALA A 3 -28.97 -11.47 71.11
N GLY A 4 -27.77 -11.16 70.62
CA GLY A 4 -26.63 -12.10 70.56
C GLY A 4 -26.61 -13.05 69.35
N PHE A 5 -25.47 -13.46 68.80
CA PHE A 5 -24.08 -13.35 69.27
C PHE A 5 -23.14 -13.63 68.08
N LEU A 6 -21.99 -12.93 68.07
CA LEU A 6 -20.81 -13.09 67.20
C LEU A 6 -20.09 -14.44 67.53
N ILE A 7 -19.27 -15.07 66.67
CA ILE A 7 -17.79 -14.94 66.52
C ILE A 7 -17.41 -16.03 65.47
N LEU A 8 -16.84 -15.74 64.28
CA LEU A 8 -15.43 -15.50 63.89
C LEU A 8 -14.48 -16.73 63.97
N VAL A 9 -13.66 -16.88 62.90
CA VAL A 9 -12.28 -17.45 62.76
C VAL A 9 -12.19 -18.11 61.37
N ILE A 10 -11.61 -17.54 60.29
CA ILE A 10 -10.23 -17.06 59.99
C ILE A 10 -9.28 -18.17 59.46
N LEU A 11 -8.83 -17.94 58.21
CA LEU A 11 -7.57 -18.35 57.52
C LEU A 11 -7.41 -19.85 57.13
N ASP A 12 -6.78 -20.24 56.02
CA ASP A 12 -5.83 -19.56 55.13
C ASP A 12 -5.69 -20.36 53.80
N PHE A 13 -4.84 -19.84 52.90
CA PHE A 13 -4.14 -20.50 51.78
C PHE A 13 -4.54 -20.14 50.35
N THR A 14 -3.93 -19.02 49.91
CA THR A 14 -2.97 -18.93 48.78
C THR A 14 -3.45 -19.08 47.32
N ALA A 15 -3.07 -18.04 46.56
CA ALA A 15 -2.75 -18.00 45.12
C ALA A 15 -3.93 -18.31 44.17
N ILE A 16 -4.31 -17.41 43.26
CA ILE A 16 -3.54 -17.15 42.03
C ILE A 16 -3.69 -15.68 41.63
N MET A 17 -2.54 -15.02 41.66
CA MET A 17 -2.01 -13.98 40.77
C MET A 17 -2.96 -13.01 40.05
N LEU A 18 -2.69 -11.74 40.33
CA LEU A 18 -2.64 -10.66 39.35
C LEU A 18 -2.21 -11.16 37.96
N SER A 19 -3.02 -10.85 36.94
CA SER A 19 -2.43 -10.49 35.66
C SER A 19 -3.32 -9.49 34.93
N MET A 20 -2.82 -8.25 34.91
CA MET A 20 -2.83 -7.38 33.75
C MET A 20 -4.18 -7.17 33.05
N LYS A 21 -4.87 -6.11 33.50
CA LYS A 21 -5.74 -5.32 32.61
C LYS A 21 -4.82 -4.55 31.65
N GLN A 22 -4.27 -5.28 30.66
CA GLN A 22 -3.45 -4.73 29.60
C GLN A 22 -4.35 -3.92 28.66
N ASN A 23 -3.95 -2.67 28.43
CA ASN A 23 -4.39 -1.85 27.30
C ASN A 23 -4.45 -2.70 26.04
N THR A 24 -5.65 -2.91 25.52
CA THR A 24 -5.81 -3.39 24.15
C THR A 24 -6.05 -2.16 23.30
N ALA A 25 -4.97 -1.66 22.69
CA ALA A 25 -5.07 -0.79 21.52
C ALA A 25 -5.97 -1.47 20.47
N PRO A 26 -6.62 -0.70 19.56
CA PRO A 26 -7.42 -1.30 18.49
C PRO A 26 -6.58 -2.35 17.76
N GLN A 27 -7.02 -3.61 17.80
CA GLN A 27 -6.39 -4.66 17.03
C GLN A 27 -6.47 -4.26 15.55
N LYS A 28 -5.31 -3.98 14.97
CA LYS A 28 -5.12 -3.84 13.52
C LYS A 28 -5.81 -5.05 12.88
N PRO A 29 -6.79 -4.86 11.97
CA PRO A 29 -7.40 -5.98 11.28
C PRO A 29 -6.31 -6.84 10.62
N PRO A 30 -6.48 -8.17 10.55
CA PRO A 30 -5.48 -9.04 9.94
C PRO A 30 -5.14 -8.51 8.55
N ALA A 31 -3.84 -8.37 8.28
CA ALA A 31 -3.34 -7.89 7.00
C ALA A 31 -3.99 -8.72 5.89
N SER A 32 -4.83 -8.07 5.08
CA SER A 32 -5.36 -8.64 3.84
C SER A 32 -4.20 -9.24 3.07
N ALA A 33 -4.38 -10.45 2.53
CA ALA A 33 -3.33 -11.17 1.80
C ALA A 33 -2.66 -10.23 0.79
N ALA A 34 -1.37 -9.95 1.00
CA ALA A 34 -0.61 -9.09 0.11
C ALA A 34 -0.56 -9.76 -1.26
N ASP A 35 -1.02 -9.05 -2.29
CA ASP A 35 -0.78 -9.44 -3.67
C ASP A 35 0.68 -9.07 -3.98
N VAL A 36 1.52 -10.06 -4.25
CA VAL A 36 2.97 -9.88 -4.38
C VAL A 36 3.41 -10.21 -5.79
N LYS A 37 4.16 -9.30 -6.39
CA LYS A 37 4.82 -9.47 -7.68
C LYS A 37 6.32 -9.27 -7.54
N SER A 38 7.11 -10.10 -8.21
CA SER A 38 8.56 -9.90 -8.35
C SER A 38 8.86 -9.68 -9.83
N GLU A 39 9.66 -8.66 -10.14
CA GLU A 39 9.99 -8.29 -11.52
C GLU A 39 11.43 -7.80 -11.57
N LYS A 40 12.19 -8.28 -12.56
CA LYS A 40 13.48 -7.69 -12.92
C LYS A 40 13.23 -6.41 -13.71
N MET A 41 13.64 -5.29 -13.13
CA MET A 41 13.54 -3.98 -13.78
C MET A 41 14.90 -3.53 -14.33
N ALA A 42 14.88 -2.64 -15.31
CA ALA A 42 16.10 -1.98 -15.78
C ALA A 42 16.75 -1.18 -14.63
N ALA A 43 18.04 -0.85 -14.73
CA ALA A 43 18.81 -0.14 -13.68
C ALA A 43 19.02 -0.88 -12.35
N PHE A 44 18.28 -1.96 -12.06
CA PHE A 44 18.46 -2.76 -10.85
C PHE A 44 19.12 -4.12 -11.19
N PRO A 45 20.25 -4.48 -10.54
CA PRO A 45 20.91 -5.77 -10.77
C PRO A 45 20.09 -6.95 -10.24
N GLU A 46 19.27 -6.70 -9.22
CA GLU A 46 18.43 -7.70 -8.56
C GLU A 46 16.94 -7.53 -8.89
N GLU A 47 16.13 -8.54 -8.57
CA GLU A 47 14.68 -8.45 -8.72
C GLU A 47 14.06 -7.58 -7.63
N LEU A 48 13.20 -6.65 -8.05
CA LEU A 48 12.40 -5.83 -7.16
C LEU A 48 11.13 -6.58 -6.77
N LYS A 49 10.70 -6.41 -5.51
CA LYS A 49 9.46 -6.99 -5.00
C LYS A 49 8.42 -5.89 -4.78
N PHE A 50 7.25 -6.08 -5.35
CA PHE A 50 6.11 -5.19 -5.28
C PHE A 50 5.03 -5.88 -4.45
N GLN A 51 4.56 -5.23 -3.39
CA GLN A 51 3.54 -5.79 -2.49
C GLN A 51 2.37 -4.81 -2.44
N LEU A 52 1.23 -5.23 -2.98
CA LEU A 52 0.01 -4.47 -2.94
C LEU A 52 -0.87 -4.99 -1.80
N TYR A 53 -1.13 -4.15 -0.81
CA TYR A 53 -2.03 -4.46 0.31
C TYR A 53 -3.09 -3.40 0.47
N TYR A 54 -4.22 -3.83 0.97
CA TYR A 54 -5.26 -2.91 1.38
C TYR A 54 -4.82 -2.16 2.64
N ASP A 55 -4.82 -0.83 2.61
CA ASP A 55 -4.53 -0.02 3.78
C ASP A 55 -5.84 0.40 4.47
N GLY A 56 -6.09 -0.20 5.64
CA GLY A 56 -7.25 0.11 6.46
C GLY A 56 -7.23 1.49 7.12
N VAL A 57 -6.07 2.18 7.15
CA VAL A 57 -5.92 3.52 7.75
C VAL A 57 -6.56 4.60 6.88
N ILE A 58 -6.50 4.45 5.55
CA ILE A 58 -7.12 5.38 4.59
C ILE A 58 -8.61 5.05 4.37
N GLY A 59 -9.09 3.98 5.00
CA GLY A 59 -10.49 3.59 5.04
C GLY A 59 -11.03 3.01 3.72
N PRO A 60 -12.02 2.10 3.78
CA PRO A 60 -12.52 1.39 2.59
C PRO A 60 -13.21 2.29 1.57
N ALA A 61 -13.73 3.43 2.02
CA ALA A 61 -14.40 4.40 1.18
C ALA A 61 -13.46 5.05 0.13
N THR A 62 -12.14 5.05 0.35
CA THR A 62 -11.19 5.62 -0.61
C THR A 62 -10.72 4.61 -1.66
N GLY A 63 -10.90 3.30 -1.43
CA GLY A 63 -10.47 2.24 -2.34
C GLY A 63 -8.96 2.17 -2.59
N MET A 64 -8.16 2.90 -1.80
CA MET A 64 -6.72 2.99 -1.97
C MET A 64 -6.02 1.76 -1.43
N HIS A 65 -4.98 1.35 -2.14
CA HIS A 65 -4.07 0.29 -1.75
C HIS A 65 -2.69 0.90 -1.53
N SER A 66 -1.97 0.31 -0.59
CA SER A 66 -0.56 0.60 -0.42
C SER A 66 0.26 -0.35 -1.28
N LEU A 67 1.10 0.22 -2.13
CA LEU A 67 2.10 -0.45 -2.93
C LEU A 67 3.46 -0.23 -2.29
N LYS A 68 3.97 -1.28 -1.65
CA LYS A 68 5.34 -1.28 -1.14
C LYS A 68 6.29 -1.80 -2.20
N VAL A 69 7.27 -1.00 -2.54
CA VAL A 69 8.37 -1.32 -3.45
C VAL A 69 9.59 -1.66 -2.58
N CYS A 70 9.97 -2.93 -2.58
CA CYS A 70 11.08 -3.46 -1.80
C CYS A 70 12.26 -3.78 -2.71
N CYS A 71 13.44 -3.32 -2.31
CA CYS A 71 14.72 -3.73 -2.88
C CYS A 71 15.40 -4.76 -1.95
N PRO A 72 16.19 -5.70 -2.48
CA PRO A 72 17.09 -6.46 -1.63
C PRO A 72 18.13 -5.51 -1.02
N GLY A 73 18.49 -5.73 0.25
CA GLY A 73 19.22 -4.76 1.08
C GLY A 73 18.35 -3.98 2.07
N GLY A 74 17.03 -4.17 2.05
CA GLY A 74 16.12 -3.71 3.13
C GLY A 74 15.58 -2.29 2.97
N LEU A 75 15.96 -1.57 1.91
CA LEU A 75 15.32 -0.32 1.53
C LEU A 75 13.93 -0.63 0.94
N ALA A 76 12.91 0.02 1.49
CA ALA A 76 11.56 -0.08 0.99
C ALA A 76 10.91 1.29 0.99
N LYS A 77 10.21 1.60 -0.11
CA LYS A 77 9.34 2.77 -0.21
C LYS A 77 7.89 2.32 -0.34
N GLU A 78 7.00 3.16 0.17
CA GLU A 78 5.58 2.87 0.22
C GLU A 78 4.80 3.96 -0.51
N TYR A 79 3.93 3.54 -1.42
CA TYR A 79 3.13 4.40 -2.28
C TYR A 79 1.66 4.07 -2.12
N TYR A 80 0.79 5.05 -2.35
CA TYR A 80 -0.65 4.82 -2.38
C TYR A 80 -1.17 4.88 -3.80
N THR A 81 -1.95 3.88 -4.19
CA THR A 81 -2.53 3.76 -5.53
C THR A 81 -3.90 3.11 -5.47
N TYR A 82 -4.79 3.51 -6.36
CA TYR A 82 -5.98 2.74 -6.67
C TYR A 82 -5.58 1.36 -7.20
N LYS A 83 -6.34 0.33 -6.86
CA LYS A 83 -6.06 -1.04 -7.32
C LYS A 83 -6.27 -1.15 -8.82
N MET A 84 -5.20 -1.45 -9.54
CA MET A 84 -5.17 -1.74 -10.98
C MET A 84 -4.46 -3.08 -11.23
N PRO A 85 -4.64 -3.71 -12.40
CA PRO A 85 -3.87 -4.89 -12.77
C PRO A 85 -2.38 -4.64 -12.78
N TRP A 86 -1.60 -5.68 -12.48
CA TRP A 86 -0.14 -5.60 -12.50
C TRP A 86 0.41 -5.19 -13.87
N GLU A 87 -0.23 -5.54 -15.00
CA GLU A 87 0.23 -5.09 -16.33
C GLU A 87 0.07 -3.59 -16.57
N LEU A 88 -0.72 -2.90 -15.75
CA LEU A 88 -0.79 -1.44 -15.74
C LEU A 88 0.18 -0.87 -14.70
N ILE A 89 0.22 -1.42 -13.49
CA ILE A 89 1.13 -0.93 -12.42
C ILE A 89 2.60 -1.06 -12.84
N LEU A 90 2.99 -2.17 -13.46
CA LEU A 90 4.37 -2.46 -13.89
C LEU A 90 4.55 -2.26 -15.40
N TYR A 91 3.80 -1.33 -15.99
CA TYR A 91 3.95 -1.02 -17.41
C TYR A 91 5.36 -0.50 -17.72
N LYS A 92 5.97 -1.05 -18.77
CA LYS A 92 7.31 -0.68 -19.21
C LYS A 92 7.23 0.42 -20.26
N PHE A 93 7.40 1.67 -19.84
CA PHE A 93 7.41 2.82 -20.74
C PHE A 93 8.67 2.88 -21.62
N SER A 94 9.79 2.36 -21.11
CA SER A 94 11.05 2.23 -21.83
C SER A 94 11.73 0.91 -21.46
N ALA A 95 12.56 0.38 -22.36
CA ALA A 95 13.33 -0.82 -22.09
C ALA A 95 14.45 -0.59 -21.05
N SER A 96 14.90 0.66 -20.90
CA SER A 96 16.04 1.04 -20.06
C SER A 96 15.68 1.78 -18.78
N VAL A 97 14.42 2.20 -18.61
CA VAL A 97 13.99 3.01 -17.45
C VAL A 97 13.05 2.19 -16.57
N ALA A 98 13.43 1.98 -15.31
CA ALA A 98 12.56 1.35 -14.34
C ALA A 98 11.46 2.31 -13.88
N THR A 99 10.20 1.88 -14.03
CA THR A 99 9.03 2.70 -13.70
C THR A 99 7.95 1.90 -12.99
N VAL A 100 7.16 2.59 -12.19
CA VAL A 100 5.89 2.12 -11.64
C VAL A 100 4.80 3.15 -11.91
N ALA A 101 3.63 2.70 -12.36
CA ALA A 101 2.46 3.57 -12.49
C ALA A 101 1.57 3.48 -11.24
N LEU A 102 1.30 4.64 -10.63
CA LEU A 102 0.34 4.80 -9.54
C LEU A 102 -0.92 5.49 -10.07
N PHE A 103 -2.07 5.17 -9.49
CA PHE A 103 -3.37 5.61 -9.97
C PHE A 103 -4.14 6.32 -8.87
N GLU A 104 -4.76 7.43 -9.21
CA GLU A 104 -5.75 8.13 -8.39
C GLU A 104 -7.01 8.31 -9.23
N LYS A 105 -8.17 8.29 -8.57
CA LYS A 105 -9.44 8.52 -9.24
C LYS A 105 -10.31 9.47 -8.44
N ASN A 106 -11.09 10.26 -9.17
CA ASN A 106 -12.20 11.04 -8.64
C ASN A 106 -13.49 10.45 -9.21
N GLU A 107 -14.23 9.72 -8.36
CA GLU A 107 -15.46 9.03 -8.79
C GLU A 107 -16.59 9.99 -9.17
N GLU A 108 -16.64 11.18 -8.55
CA GLU A 108 -17.68 12.19 -8.77
C GLU A 108 -17.50 12.86 -10.13
N LYS A 109 -16.27 13.26 -10.45
CA LYS A 109 -15.93 13.96 -11.70
C LYS A 109 -15.65 13.03 -12.87
N LYS A 110 -15.51 11.72 -12.61
CA LYS A 110 -15.04 10.74 -13.61
C LYS A 110 -13.69 11.12 -14.20
N GLU A 111 -12.78 11.54 -13.32
CA GLU A 111 -11.40 11.90 -13.66
C GLU A 111 -10.43 10.91 -13.02
N GLY A 112 -9.36 10.59 -13.73
CA GLY A 112 -8.30 9.72 -13.27
C GLY A 112 -6.93 10.36 -13.47
N LYS A 113 -6.02 10.13 -12.54
CA LYS A 113 -4.63 10.60 -12.61
C LYS A 113 -3.69 9.42 -12.52
N ILE A 114 -2.74 9.37 -13.45
CA ILE A 114 -1.65 8.41 -13.51
C ILE A 114 -0.39 9.14 -13.08
N LYS A 115 0.31 8.63 -12.07
CA LYS A 115 1.63 9.10 -11.68
C LYS A 115 2.64 8.04 -12.12
N ILE A 116 3.42 8.35 -13.14
CA ILE A 116 4.48 7.48 -13.65
C ILE A 116 5.73 7.79 -12.86
N LEU A 117 6.07 6.91 -11.93
CA LEU A 117 7.20 7.07 -11.03
C LEU A 117 8.43 6.39 -11.62
N ILE A 118 9.48 7.15 -11.87
CA ILE A 118 10.80 6.64 -12.27
C ILE A 118 11.53 6.21 -11.00
N LEU A 119 11.95 4.95 -10.97
CA LEU A 119 12.67 4.35 -9.84
C LEU A 119 14.19 4.48 -9.97
N ASP A 120 14.69 4.70 -11.20
CA ASP A 120 16.11 4.86 -11.50
C ASP A 120 16.59 6.28 -11.14
N PRO A 121 17.54 6.45 -10.21
CA PRO A 121 18.03 7.77 -9.82
C PRO A 121 18.78 8.51 -10.94
N ASP A 122 19.27 7.78 -11.94
CA ASP A 122 20.03 8.35 -13.07
C ASP A 122 19.12 8.72 -14.25
N ALA A 123 17.83 8.38 -14.20
CA ALA A 123 16.85 8.65 -15.26
C ALA A 123 15.93 9.84 -14.91
N GLY A 124 15.63 10.65 -15.92
CA GLY A 124 14.76 11.81 -15.82
C GLY A 124 13.43 11.65 -16.58
N ALA A 125 12.52 12.58 -16.36
CA ALA A 125 11.22 12.58 -17.04
C ALA A 125 11.33 12.59 -18.59
N THR A 126 12.40 13.19 -19.12
CA THR A 126 12.67 13.24 -20.57
C THR A 126 13.02 11.89 -21.19
N ASP A 127 13.39 10.90 -20.38
CA ASP A 127 13.71 9.54 -20.84
C ASP A 127 12.45 8.70 -21.15
N ILE A 128 11.26 9.20 -20.76
CA ILE A 128 9.97 8.63 -21.12
C ILE A 128 9.39 9.42 -22.30
N LYS A 129 9.12 8.74 -23.41
CA LYS A 129 8.57 9.39 -24.60
C LYS A 129 7.11 9.74 -24.38
N GLN A 130 6.72 10.93 -24.85
CA GLN A 130 5.33 11.38 -24.79
C GLN A 130 4.36 10.42 -25.53
N SER A 131 4.81 9.79 -26.62
CA SER A 131 4.00 8.79 -27.33
C SER A 131 3.65 7.58 -26.46
N ASP A 132 4.56 7.15 -25.60
CA ASP A 132 4.38 5.98 -24.74
C ASP A 132 3.43 6.32 -23.59
N ILE A 133 3.50 7.56 -23.08
CA ILE A 133 2.54 8.11 -22.11
C ILE A 133 1.13 8.14 -22.71
N MET A 134 0.98 8.68 -23.93
CA MET A 134 -0.32 8.75 -24.60
C MET A 134 -0.90 7.36 -24.90
N MET A 135 -0.06 6.42 -25.31
CA MET A 135 -0.46 5.03 -25.51
C MET A 135 -0.92 4.37 -24.21
N PHE A 136 -0.22 4.65 -23.11
CA PHE A 136 -0.58 4.15 -21.80
C PHE A 136 -1.90 4.74 -21.29
N ILE A 137 -2.11 6.06 -21.43
CA ILE A 137 -3.39 6.72 -21.12
C ILE A 137 -4.53 6.04 -21.90
N LYS A 138 -4.33 5.75 -23.19
CA LYS A 138 -5.31 5.03 -24.00
C LYS A 138 -5.58 3.63 -23.43
N LYS A 139 -4.53 2.86 -23.13
CA LYS A 139 -4.66 1.52 -22.54
C LYS A 139 -5.41 1.53 -21.22
N THR A 140 -5.14 2.52 -20.36
CA THR A 140 -5.87 2.70 -19.08
C THR A 140 -7.33 3.08 -19.31
N SER A 141 -7.61 3.96 -20.29
CA SER A 141 -8.97 4.33 -20.68
C SER A 141 -9.76 3.13 -21.23
N ASP A 142 -9.11 2.28 -22.03
CA ASP A 142 -9.72 1.06 -22.57
C ASP A 142 -10.04 0.05 -21.46
N TYR A 143 -9.16 -0.06 -20.45
CA TYR A 143 -9.37 -0.92 -19.28
C TYR A 143 -10.46 -0.39 -18.33
N MET A 144 -10.49 0.93 -18.10
CA MET A 144 -11.46 1.58 -17.22
C MET A 144 -12.24 2.66 -18.01
N PRO A 145 -13.25 2.24 -18.77
CA PRO A 145 -14.05 3.15 -19.58
C PRO A 145 -14.86 4.10 -18.71
N GLY A 146 -15.14 5.29 -19.25
CA GLY A 146 -15.94 6.31 -18.58
C GLY A 146 -15.18 7.22 -17.63
N TYR A 147 -13.85 7.13 -17.59
CA TYR A 147 -12.97 8.09 -16.91
C TYR A 147 -12.09 8.84 -17.91
N THR A 148 -11.86 10.13 -17.66
CA THR A 148 -10.84 10.90 -18.39
C THR A 148 -9.53 10.83 -17.62
N TRP A 149 -8.48 10.29 -18.26
CA TRP A 149 -7.19 10.06 -17.63
C TRP A 149 -6.15 11.11 -18.04
N GLN A 150 -5.39 11.59 -17.06
CA GLN A 150 -4.19 12.39 -17.26
C GLN A 150 -2.99 11.67 -16.67
N ALA A 151 -1.80 11.89 -17.21
CA ALA A 151 -0.57 11.29 -16.70
C ALA A 151 0.51 12.34 -16.49
N ASP A 152 1.20 12.23 -15.37
CA ASP A 152 2.37 13.03 -15.00
C ASP A 152 3.54 12.07 -14.71
N VAL A 153 4.75 12.47 -15.08
CA VAL A 153 5.98 11.73 -14.79
C VAL A 153 6.69 12.37 -13.60
N PHE A 154 7.11 11.54 -12.65
CA PHE A 154 7.85 11.97 -11.46
C PHE A 154 9.12 11.14 -11.34
N THR A 155 10.22 11.80 -10.99
CA THR A 155 11.44 11.14 -10.54
C THR A 155 11.47 11.19 -9.03
N GLU A 156 11.78 10.07 -8.40
CA GLU A 156 11.98 10.03 -6.95
C GLU A 156 13.33 9.43 -6.63
N ALA A 157 14.15 10.16 -5.86
CA ALA A 157 15.46 9.67 -5.45
C ALA A 157 15.30 8.47 -4.50
N PHE A 158 15.66 7.27 -4.94
CA PHE A 158 15.69 6.05 -4.13
C PHE A 158 16.94 5.96 -3.26
#